data_AF-A0A7V0J0T3-F1
#
_entry.id   AF-A0A7V0J0T3-F1
#
_cell.length_a   1.000
_cell.length_b   1.000
_cell.length_c   1.000
_cell.angle_alpha   90.00
_cell.angle_beta   90.00
_cell.angle_gamma   90.00
#
_symmetry.space_group_name_H-M   'P 1'
#
loop_
_entity.id
_entity.type
_entity.pdbx_description
1 polymer ?
#
loop_
_entity_poly.entity_id
_entity_poly.type
_entity_poly.pdbx_seq_one_letter_code
_entity_poly.pdbx_strand_id
1 'polypeptide(L)'
;MTHEHEHETNHEDALAPAYVALDEAEVALADLEARCCKPERSPRMKALADTLADVRSGLGRVDDDHDAADQVYESLGDAGSQIGWLQVGCCAENRLPLYHTLLENLTLTQRTVKKATGGGH
;
A
#
# COMPACT_ATOMS: atom_id res chain seq x y z
N MET A 1 -9.28 27.71 -26.44
CA MET A 1 -9.36 27.93 -24.97
C MET A 1 -10.63 27.24 -24.51
N THR A 2 -10.68 26.21 -23.68
CA THR A 2 -9.69 25.39 -22.95
C THR A 2 -10.60 24.31 -22.34
N HIS A 3 -10.69 23.13 -22.94
CA HIS A 3 -11.46 21.98 -22.43
C HIS A 3 -10.47 20.87 -22.02
N GLU A 4 -9.44 21.24 -21.27
CA GLU A 4 -8.36 20.31 -20.88
C GLU A 4 -8.26 20.15 -19.35
N HIS A 5 -9.10 20.83 -18.54
CA HIS A 5 -8.97 20.83 -17.07
C HIS A 5 -10.03 20.02 -16.30
N GLU A 6 -11.01 19.39 -16.96
CA GLU A 6 -12.08 18.63 -16.25
C GLU A 6 -11.73 17.15 -16.02
N HIS A 7 -10.68 16.64 -16.68
CA HIS A 7 -10.27 15.24 -16.59
C HIS A 7 -9.24 14.96 -15.48
N GLU A 8 -8.46 15.98 -15.11
CA GLU A 8 -7.36 15.89 -14.14
C GLU A 8 -7.88 15.76 -12.70
N THR A 9 -9.01 16.41 -12.38
CA THR A 9 -9.58 16.43 -11.01
C THR A 9 -10.32 15.14 -10.64
N ASN A 10 -10.77 14.34 -11.63
CA ASN A 10 -11.55 13.12 -11.36
C ASN A 10 -10.69 11.92 -10.94
N HIS A 11 -9.40 11.90 -11.30
CA HIS A 11 -8.52 10.75 -11.06
C HIS A 11 -7.81 10.83 -9.70
N GLU A 12 -7.38 12.02 -9.28
CA GLU A 12 -6.91 12.26 -7.89
C GLU A 12 -7.99 11.92 -6.86
N ASP A 13 -9.26 12.29 -7.11
CA ASP A 13 -10.39 11.89 -6.26
C ASP A 13 -10.65 10.37 -6.29
N ALA A 14 -10.36 9.70 -7.41
CA ALA A 14 -10.52 8.24 -7.54
C ALA A 14 -9.46 7.45 -6.76
N LEU A 15 -8.24 7.99 -6.63
CA LEU A 15 -7.14 7.38 -5.88
C LEU A 15 -7.10 7.82 -4.40
N ALA A 16 -7.82 8.88 -4.00
CA ALA A 16 -7.87 9.33 -2.61
C ALA A 16 -8.14 8.19 -1.60
N PRO A 17 -9.07 7.23 -1.84
CA PRO A 17 -9.27 6.11 -0.94
C PRO A 17 -8.07 5.15 -0.84
N ALA A 18 -7.21 5.08 -1.87
CA ALA A 18 -5.99 4.28 -1.85
C ALA A 18 -4.93 4.91 -0.93
N TYR A 19 -4.78 6.24 -0.98
CA TYR A 19 -3.88 6.97 -0.07
C TYR A 19 -4.33 6.85 1.39
N VAL A 20 -5.63 6.99 1.67
CA VAL A 20 -6.16 6.82 3.03
C VAL A 20 -5.91 5.40 3.55
N ALA A 21 -6.14 4.38 2.71
CA ALA A 21 -5.84 3.01 3.10
C ALA A 21 -4.35 2.80 3.38
N LEU A 22 -3.47 3.39 2.56
CA LEU A 22 -2.03 3.28 2.74
C LEU A 22 -1.55 4.01 4.02
N ASP A 23 -2.12 5.17 4.36
CA ASP A 23 -1.87 5.85 5.63
C ASP A 23 -2.22 4.94 6.83
N GLU A 24 -3.38 4.28 6.79
CA GLU A 24 -3.80 3.34 7.85
C GLU A 24 -2.88 2.11 7.92
N ALA A 25 -2.37 1.62 6.79
CA ALA A 25 -1.37 0.57 6.76
C ALA A 25 -0.05 1.02 7.42
N GLU A 26 0.43 2.22 7.11
CA GLU A 26 1.65 2.78 7.71
C GLU A 26 1.50 3.01 9.21
N VAL A 27 0.33 3.45 9.68
CA VAL A 27 0.02 3.55 11.12
C VAL A 27 0.09 2.18 11.79
N ALA A 28 -0.52 1.15 11.20
CA ALA A 28 -0.45 -0.22 11.73
C ALA A 28 0.99 -0.77 11.74
N LEU A 29 1.78 -0.43 10.73
CA LEU A 29 3.20 -0.78 10.66
C LEU A 29 4.00 -0.11 11.79
N ALA A 30 3.82 1.19 12.01
CA ALA A 30 4.48 1.92 13.09
C ALA A 30 4.12 1.34 14.47
N ASP A 31 2.86 0.93 14.65
CA ASP A 31 2.39 0.25 15.86
C ASP A 31 3.06 -1.13 16.03
N LEU A 32 3.26 -1.89 14.95
CA LEU A 32 4.02 -3.15 14.95
C LEU A 32 5.49 -2.93 15.31
N GLU A 33 6.10 -1.88 14.76
CA GLU A 33 7.49 -1.50 15.04
C GLU A 33 7.70 -1.16 16.50
N ALA A 34 6.80 -0.36 17.07
CA ALA A 34 6.84 0.03 18.48
C ALA A 34 6.74 -1.18 19.44
N ARG A 35 6.06 -2.26 19.01
CA ARG A 35 5.76 -3.44 19.84
C ARG A 35 6.69 -4.64 19.65
N CYS A 36 7.24 -4.91 18.46
CA CYS A 36 8.03 -6.12 18.15
C CYS A 36 9.42 -5.82 17.58
N CYS A 37 9.46 -5.05 16.51
CA CYS A 37 10.53 -5.10 15.53
C CYS A 37 10.90 -3.70 15.11
N LYS A 38 11.89 -3.09 15.79
CA LYS A 38 12.49 -1.87 15.24
C LYS A 38 13.09 -2.18 13.85
N PRO A 39 12.92 -1.32 12.84
CA PRO A 39 13.51 -1.51 11.52
C PRO A 39 15.03 -1.74 11.57
N GLU A 40 15.73 -1.08 12.50
CA GLU A 40 17.18 -1.26 12.69
C GLU A 40 17.57 -2.68 13.15
N ARG A 41 16.60 -3.47 13.62
CA ARG A 41 16.79 -4.84 14.14
C ARG A 41 16.11 -5.90 13.28
N SER A 42 15.33 -5.51 12.27
CA SER A 42 14.59 -6.43 11.41
C SER A 42 14.68 -5.99 9.94
N PRO A 43 15.55 -6.62 9.13
CA PRO A 43 15.63 -6.37 7.69
C PRO A 43 14.29 -6.55 6.97
N ARG A 44 13.44 -7.45 7.47
CA ARG A 44 12.10 -7.70 6.91
C ARG A 44 11.13 -6.56 7.19
N MET A 45 11.23 -5.93 8.37
CA MET A 45 10.39 -4.79 8.71
C MET A 45 10.77 -3.58 7.86
N LYS A 46 12.09 -3.34 7.71
CA LYS A 46 12.60 -2.32 6.81
C LYS A 46 12.15 -2.54 5.36
N ALA A 47 12.25 -3.78 4.86
CA ALA A 47 11.79 -4.10 3.52
C ALA A 47 10.29 -3.78 3.32
N LEU A 48 9.45 -4.07 4.33
CA LEU A 48 8.03 -3.72 4.28
C LEU A 48 7.81 -2.21 4.26
N ALA A 49 8.48 -1.45 5.12
CA ALA A 49 8.41 0.01 5.11
C ALA A 49 8.84 0.60 3.76
N ASP A 50 9.96 0.12 3.22
CA ASP A 50 10.49 0.56 1.92
C ASP A 50 9.48 0.21 0.79
N THR A 51 8.87 -1.00 0.83
CA THR A 51 7.86 -1.41 -0.17
C THR A 51 6.58 -0.57 -0.10
N LEU A 52 6.11 -0.19 1.10
CA LEU A 52 4.95 0.71 1.23
C LEU A 52 5.25 2.11 0.67
N ALA A 53 6.47 2.60 0.85
CA ALA A 53 6.92 3.87 0.26
C ALA A 53 6.98 3.79 -1.28
N ASP A 54 7.39 2.65 -1.83
CA ASP A 54 7.36 2.40 -3.27
C ASP A 54 5.92 2.39 -3.82
N VAL A 55 4.98 1.73 -3.12
CA VAL A 55 3.55 1.79 -3.45
C VAL A 55 3.06 3.23 -3.46
N ARG A 56 3.36 4.01 -2.41
CA ARG A 56 2.94 5.43 -2.32
C ARG A 56 3.48 6.26 -3.47
N SER A 57 4.76 6.07 -3.80
CA SER A 57 5.42 6.79 -4.89
C SER A 57 4.86 6.38 -6.26
N GLY A 58 4.51 5.10 -6.42
CA GLY A 58 3.85 4.57 -7.61
C GLY A 58 2.45 5.15 -7.81
N LEU A 59 1.64 5.26 -6.73
CA LEU A 59 0.29 5.85 -6.80
C LEU A 59 0.30 7.26 -7.40
N GLY A 60 1.32 8.08 -7.10
CA GLY A 60 1.45 9.43 -7.65
C GLY A 60 1.76 9.49 -9.15
N ARG A 61 2.02 8.34 -9.79
CA ARG A 61 2.36 8.21 -11.22
C ARG A 61 1.34 7.42 -12.03
N VAL A 62 0.38 6.76 -11.37
CA VAL A 62 -0.58 5.85 -12.03
C VAL A 62 -1.39 6.55 -13.11
N ASP A 63 -1.63 7.85 -12.97
CA ASP A 63 -2.44 8.64 -13.91
C ASP A 63 -1.68 8.97 -15.21
N ASP A 64 -0.36 9.14 -15.10
CA ASP A 64 0.52 9.55 -16.20
C ASP A 64 1.27 8.37 -16.84
N ASP A 65 1.33 7.23 -16.15
CA ASP A 65 2.16 6.09 -16.51
C ASP A 65 1.41 4.77 -16.27
N HIS A 66 0.96 4.15 -17.36
CA HIS A 66 0.28 2.86 -17.32
C HIS A 66 1.16 1.75 -16.71
N ASP A 67 2.47 1.80 -16.89
CA ASP A 67 3.39 0.80 -16.32
C ASP A 67 3.51 0.99 -14.80
N ALA A 68 3.22 2.20 -14.28
CA ALA A 68 3.21 2.46 -12.84
C ALA A 68 2.10 1.71 -12.11
N ALA A 69 0.95 1.46 -12.75
CA ALA A 69 -0.12 0.66 -12.18
C ALA A 69 0.31 -0.80 -11.95
N ASP A 70 0.97 -1.39 -12.94
CA ASP A 70 1.52 -2.75 -12.84
C ASP A 70 2.59 -2.84 -11.77
N GLN A 71 3.49 -1.85 -11.70
CA GLN A 71 4.50 -1.77 -10.65
C GLN A 71 3.87 -1.64 -9.25
N VAL A 72 2.81 -0.83 -9.09
CA VAL A 72 2.06 -0.75 -7.84
C VAL A 72 1.46 -2.11 -7.46
N TYR A 73 0.93 -2.88 -8.41
CA TYR A 73 0.41 -4.22 -8.13
C TYR A 73 1.49 -5.21 -7.70
N GLU A 74 2.65 -5.18 -8.35
CA GLU A 74 3.79 -5.99 -7.94
C GLU A 74 4.24 -5.64 -6.51
N SER A 75 4.43 -4.36 -6.21
CA SER A 75 4.80 -3.90 -4.86
C SER A 75 3.76 -4.25 -3.80
N LEU A 76 2.46 -4.19 -4.12
CA LEU A 76 1.39 -4.62 -3.23
C LEU A 76 1.45 -6.14 -2.94
N GLY A 77 1.75 -6.95 -3.97
CA GLY A 77 1.96 -8.40 -3.82
C GLY A 77 3.18 -8.73 -2.95
N ASP A 78 4.27 -7.98 -3.14
CA ASP A 78 5.48 -8.10 -2.33
C ASP A 78 5.24 -7.72 -0.87
N ALA A 79 4.56 -6.60 -0.62
CA ALA A 79 4.17 -6.18 0.73
C ALA A 79 3.31 -7.24 1.43
N GLY A 80 2.31 -7.79 0.73
CA GLY A 80 1.48 -8.89 1.25
C GLY A 80 2.29 -10.13 1.62
N SER A 81 3.25 -10.51 0.77
CA SER A 81 4.16 -11.62 1.03
C SER A 81 5.02 -11.35 2.27
N GLN A 82 5.62 -10.17 2.37
CA GLN A 82 6.46 -9.77 3.50
C GLN A 82 5.69 -9.74 4.82
N ILE A 83 4.42 -9.30 4.81
CA ILE A 83 3.52 -9.39 5.98
C ILE A 83 3.31 -10.85 6.39
N GLY A 84 3.04 -11.74 5.44
CA GLY A 84 2.90 -13.18 5.72
C GLY A 84 4.14 -13.76 6.41
N TRP A 85 5.35 -13.39 5.95
CA TRP A 85 6.60 -13.77 6.59
C TRP A 85 6.75 -13.21 8.01
N LEU A 86 6.40 -11.93 8.22
CA LEU A 86 6.46 -11.30 9.54
C LEU A 86 5.46 -11.94 10.50
N GLN A 87 4.26 -12.28 10.03
CA GLN A 87 3.23 -12.96 10.83
C GLN A 87 3.70 -14.35 11.29
N VAL A 88 4.36 -15.12 10.42
CA VAL A 88 4.94 -16.43 10.77
C VAL A 88 6.20 -16.31 11.62
N GLY A 89 6.98 -15.24 11.46
CA GLY A 89 8.24 -15.02 12.20
C GLY A 89 8.08 -14.36 13.57
N CYS A 90 7.06 -13.51 13.77
CA CYS A 90 6.75 -12.78 15.01
C CYS A 90 5.27 -12.99 15.36
N CYS A 91 4.92 -14.19 15.85
CA CYS A 91 3.54 -14.66 16.13
C CYS A 91 2.99 -14.27 17.51
N ALA A 92 3.16 -13.03 17.99
CA ALA A 92 2.50 -12.67 19.25
C ALA A 92 1.01 -12.40 19.00
N GLU A 93 0.13 -13.03 19.78
CA GLU A 93 -1.34 -12.94 19.61
C GLU A 93 -1.86 -11.49 19.61
N ASN A 94 -1.24 -10.62 20.40
CA ASN A 94 -1.56 -9.20 20.46
C ASN A 94 -1.13 -8.38 19.22
N ARG A 95 -0.47 -9.00 18.24
CA ARG A 95 0.00 -8.39 16.98
C ARG A 95 -0.79 -8.89 15.77
N LEU A 96 -1.52 -10.00 15.90
CA LEU A 96 -2.38 -10.52 14.83
C LEU A 96 -3.37 -9.48 14.29
N PRO A 97 -4.02 -8.63 15.14
CA PRO A 97 -4.89 -7.58 14.63
C PRO A 97 -4.16 -6.59 13.72
N LEU A 98 -2.91 -6.24 14.03
CA LEU A 98 -2.14 -5.28 13.23
C LEU A 98 -1.75 -5.85 11.86
N TYR A 99 -1.38 -7.14 11.80
CA TYR A 99 -1.14 -7.81 10.51
C TYR A 99 -2.42 -7.88 9.66
N HIS A 100 -3.58 -8.10 10.30
CA HIS A 100 -4.86 -8.07 9.60
C HIS A 100 -5.16 -6.69 9.03
N THR A 101 -5.01 -5.64 9.85
CA THR A 101 -5.20 -4.25 9.41
C THR A 101 -4.28 -3.89 8.25
N LEU A 102 -3.02 -4.34 8.27
CA LEU A 102 -2.11 -4.17 7.13
C LEU A 102 -2.68 -4.82 5.86
N LEU A 103 -3.01 -6.11 5.91
CA LEU A 103 -3.50 -6.86 4.74
C LEU A 103 -4.83 -6.31 4.19
N GLU A 104 -5.74 -5.90 5.07
CA GLU A 104 -7.01 -5.27 4.70
C GLU A 104 -6.79 -3.98 3.93
N ASN A 105 -5.89 -3.12 4.42
CA ASN A 105 -5.58 -1.85 3.78
C ASN A 105 -4.81 -2.00 2.46
N LEU A 106 -3.90 -2.98 2.35
CA LEU A 106 -3.27 -3.31 1.06
C LEU A 106 -4.32 -3.80 0.05
N THR A 107 -5.27 -4.63 0.49
CA THR A 107 -6.35 -5.11 -0.36
C THR A 107 -7.26 -3.96 -0.81
N LEU A 108 -7.56 -3.01 0.08
CA LEU A 108 -8.34 -1.83 -0.25
C LEU A 108 -7.60 -0.95 -1.27
N THR A 109 -6.32 -0.68 -1.03
CA THR A 109 -5.43 0.05 -1.96
C THR A 109 -5.47 -0.60 -3.35
N GLN A 110 -5.21 -1.91 -3.44
CA GLN A 110 -5.23 -2.65 -4.70
C GLN A 110 -6.57 -2.52 -5.44
N ARG A 111 -7.69 -2.67 -4.73
CA ARG A 111 -9.03 -2.57 -5.30
C ARG A 111 -9.33 -1.16 -5.80
N THR A 112 -8.89 -0.14 -5.08
CA THR A 112 -9.07 1.26 -5.49
C THR A 112 -8.26 1.55 -6.74
N VAL A 113 -6.98 1.19 -6.78
CA VAL A 113 -6.13 1.34 -7.96
C VAL A 113 -6.73 0.62 -9.17
N LYS A 114 -7.23 -0.61 -8.98
CA LYS A 114 -7.91 -1.39 -10.04
C LYS A 114 -9.16 -0.72 -10.58
N LYS A 115 -9.93 -0.05 -9.73
CA LYS A 115 -11.11 0.71 -10.17
C LYS A 115 -10.71 1.97 -10.93
N ALA A 116 -9.71 2.71 -10.43
CA ALA A 116 -9.24 3.95 -11.05
C ALA A 116 -8.65 3.70 -12.45
N THR A 117 -7.79 2.67 -12.57
CA THR A 117 -7.11 2.32 -13.83
C THR A 117 -7.96 1.54 -14.84
N GLY A 118 -9.25 1.29 -14.53
CA GLY A 118 -10.15 0.58 -15.43
C GLY A 118 -9.82 -0.91 -15.61
N GLY A 119 -9.09 -1.51 -14.66
CA GLY A 119 -8.74 -2.93 -14.66
C GLY A 119 -9.94 -3.85 -14.45
N GLY A 120 -10.85 -3.93 -15.43
CA GLY A 120 -11.84 -4.97 -15.56
C GLY A 120 -11.36 -6.01 -16.57
N HIS A 121 -11.19 -7.26 -16.14
CA HIS A 121 -11.26 -8.40 -17.06
C HIS A 121 -12.73 -8.68 -17.36
#